data_AF-A0A7V9JW09-F1
#
_entry.id   AF-A0A7V9JW09-F1
#
_cell.length_a   1.000
_cell.length_b   1.000
_cell.length_c   1.000
_cell.angle_alpha   90.00
_cell.angle_beta   90.00
_cell.angle_gamma   90.00
#
_symmetry.space_group_name_H-M   'P 1'
#
loop_
_entity.id
_entity.type
_entity.pdbx_description
1 polymer ?
#
loop_
_entity_poly.entity_id
_entity_poly.type
_entity_poly.pdbx_seq_one_letter_code
_entity_poly.pdbx_strand_id
1 'polypeptide(L)'
;MFNVQSPESKVEDDSFENLQIIDGELLEVSSSDNIDYSVEEQIEVAPRVEKQIVKDQKPKTENQKFYLQYILLPLIFLTAALLGGLRLSATDSALIFLKPPLICLIFATILLVLFFRSGLLKLEGWFSESFSMLKNTANVGILLTLFFASTQIFNSLLPETGLPFWVFAFCFFWTLWNNLFVEFQGKRLLQSLGSVFALAFVSKYLILAYLTAPTSESWWRGILENPTQEFFTLLFDLPRFAAGTGYIQFFAVIFYLLGLFLLPPVSAGEK
;
A
#
# COMPACT_ATOMS: atom_id res chain seq x y z
N MET A 1 4.38 -71.07 -2.92
CA MET A 1 5.58 -71.94 -2.94
C MET A 1 6.78 -71.03 -2.72
N PHE A 2 7.58 -71.25 -1.66
CA PHE A 2 8.83 -70.52 -1.30
C PHE A 2 8.67 -68.99 -1.12
N ASN A 3 8.85 -68.32 0.04
CA ASN A 3 9.58 -68.57 1.30
C ASN A 3 11.12 -68.49 1.23
N VAL A 4 11.75 -68.09 2.36
CA VAL A 4 13.20 -67.86 2.62
C VAL A 4 13.71 -66.48 2.13
N GLN A 5 14.39 -65.62 2.92
CA GLN A 5 14.50 -65.46 4.39
C GLN A 5 15.07 -64.06 4.74
N SER A 6 14.95 -63.62 6.00
CA SER A 6 15.69 -62.46 6.58
C SER A 6 17.04 -62.92 7.18
N PRO A 7 18.02 -62.03 7.47
CA PRO A 7 18.07 -61.41 8.81
C PRO A 7 18.74 -60.01 8.91
N GLU A 8 18.63 -59.39 10.11
CA GLU A 8 19.64 -58.55 10.82
C GLU A 8 20.26 -57.28 10.15
N SER A 9 20.88 -56.34 10.90
CA SER A 9 20.56 -55.76 12.22
C SER A 9 21.46 -54.52 12.45
N LYS A 10 20.95 -53.51 13.17
CA LYS A 10 21.67 -52.89 14.31
C LYS A 10 20.79 -51.93 15.11
N VAL A 11 21.11 -51.81 16.40
CA VAL A 11 20.57 -50.84 17.36
C VAL A 11 21.77 -50.27 18.13
N GLU A 12 21.79 -48.95 18.26
CA GLU A 12 22.66 -48.05 19.04
C GLU A 12 21.95 -46.70 18.86
N ASP A 13 21.09 -46.20 19.74
CA ASP A 13 21.15 -46.07 21.21
C ASP A 13 22.32 -45.18 21.65
N ASP A 14 22.01 -43.91 21.94
CA ASP A 14 22.79 -43.13 22.89
C ASP A 14 21.95 -42.06 23.60
N SER A 15 21.63 -42.37 24.86
CA SER A 15 21.54 -41.52 26.06
C SER A 15 20.86 -40.12 26.05
N PHE A 16 20.07 -39.89 27.11
CA PHE A 16 19.61 -38.57 27.55
C PHE A 16 20.65 -37.92 28.47
N GLU A 17 21.21 -36.76 28.11
CA GLU A 17 21.82 -35.85 29.10
C GLU A 17 21.46 -34.39 28.81
N ASN A 18 20.68 -33.77 29.71
CA ASN A 18 20.71 -32.34 30.07
C ASN A 18 19.74 -32.05 31.24
N LEU A 19 19.95 -32.75 32.37
CA LEU A 19 19.33 -32.43 33.65
C LEU A 19 20.39 -31.77 34.55
N GLN A 20 20.43 -30.44 34.60
CA GLN A 20 21.20 -29.73 35.61
C GLN A 20 20.41 -29.68 36.91
N ILE A 21 20.76 -30.56 37.84
CA ILE A 21 20.50 -30.39 39.26
C ILE A 21 21.63 -29.52 39.80
N ILE A 22 21.29 -28.46 40.54
CA ILE A 22 22.24 -27.67 41.34
C ILE A 22 21.78 -27.79 42.79
N ASP A 23 22.74 -27.92 43.69
CA ASP A 23 22.53 -28.39 45.06
C ASP A 23 21.56 -27.53 45.87
N GLY A 24 20.76 -28.20 46.70
CA GLY A 24 19.87 -27.56 47.65
C GLY A 24 20.49 -27.51 49.05
N GLU A 25 20.49 -26.32 49.65
CA GLU A 25 20.50 -26.17 51.10
C GLU A 25 19.41 -25.16 51.49
N LEU A 26 18.68 -25.45 52.57
CA LEU A 26 17.50 -24.70 53.00
C LEU A 26 17.65 -24.41 54.50
N LEU A 27 18.04 -23.18 54.84
CA LEU A 27 18.26 -22.75 56.21
C LEU A 27 17.50 -21.45 56.51
N GLU A 28 16.33 -21.60 57.14
CA GLU A 28 15.80 -20.59 58.05
C GLU A 28 16.38 -20.83 59.45
N VAL A 29 17.15 -19.88 59.99
CA VAL A 29 17.31 -19.68 61.45
C VAL A 29 17.38 -18.17 61.73
N SER A 30 16.81 -17.75 62.86
CA SER A 30 16.59 -16.35 63.24
C SER A 30 17.50 -15.88 64.39
N SER A 31 17.57 -14.55 64.55
CA SER A 31 17.76 -13.80 65.81
C SER A 31 19.18 -13.51 66.33
N SER A 32 19.36 -12.26 66.79
CA SER A 32 20.17 -11.76 67.95
C SER A 32 21.68 -12.10 68.02
N ASP A 33 22.61 -11.19 68.31
CA ASP A 33 22.54 -10.07 69.27
C ASP A 33 23.47 -8.85 68.95
N ASN A 34 23.05 -7.71 69.52
CA ASN A 34 23.78 -6.57 70.14
C ASN A 34 25.32 -6.71 70.34
N ILE A 35 26.19 -5.68 70.16
CA ILE A 35 26.48 -4.45 70.96
C ILE A 35 27.62 -3.69 70.20
N ASP A 36 27.92 -2.37 70.28
CA ASP A 36 27.25 -1.07 70.57
C ASP A 36 28.33 0.07 70.34
N TYR A 37 27.94 1.36 70.39
CA TYR A 37 28.76 2.59 70.24
C TYR A 37 29.33 2.89 68.83
N SER A 38 29.51 4.15 68.39
CA SER A 38 29.46 5.45 69.10
C SER A 38 28.56 6.49 68.40
N VAL A 39 28.14 7.52 69.16
CA VAL A 39 27.51 8.73 68.63
C VAL A 39 28.58 9.70 68.13
N GLU A 40 28.42 10.22 66.91
CA GLU A 40 29.16 11.41 66.44
C GLU A 40 28.19 12.32 65.67
N GLU A 41 27.96 13.53 66.19
CA GLU A 41 26.93 14.46 65.70
C GLU A 41 27.46 15.32 64.55
N GLN A 42 27.14 14.97 63.30
CA GLN A 42 27.41 15.83 62.14
C GLN A 42 26.12 16.28 61.45
N ILE A 43 25.89 17.59 61.52
CA ILE A 43 24.79 18.27 60.83
C ILE A 43 25.20 18.51 59.38
N GLU A 44 25.08 17.49 58.52
CA GLU A 44 25.25 17.65 57.08
C GLU A 44 23.91 17.84 56.36
N VAL A 45 23.88 18.91 55.55
CA VAL A 45 22.70 19.49 54.90
C VAL A 45 21.90 18.44 54.11
N ALA A 46 20.64 18.23 54.50
CA ALA A 46 19.73 17.37 53.76
C ALA A 46 19.66 17.81 52.27
N PRO A 47 19.92 16.91 51.30
CA PRO A 47 19.87 17.28 49.90
C PRO A 47 18.43 17.63 49.56
N ARG A 48 18.20 18.92 49.26
CA ARG A 48 16.92 19.42 48.77
C ARG A 48 16.68 18.76 47.42
N VAL A 49 15.93 17.65 47.42
CA VAL A 49 15.47 16.97 46.20
C VAL A 49 14.49 17.90 45.49
N GLU A 50 15.07 18.84 44.75
CA GLU A 50 14.38 19.67 43.78
C GLU A 50 13.77 18.70 42.78
N LYS A 51 12.44 18.51 42.88
CA LYS A 51 11.67 17.77 41.90
C LYS A 51 11.83 18.50 40.58
N GLN A 52 12.82 18.08 39.79
CA GLN A 52 12.87 18.38 38.38
C GLN A 52 11.53 17.92 37.81
N ILE A 53 10.68 18.90 37.50
CA ILE A 53 9.51 18.67 36.67
C ILE A 53 10.11 18.34 35.30
N VAL A 54 10.39 17.06 35.08
CA VAL A 54 10.73 16.51 33.78
C VAL A 54 9.56 16.88 32.90
N LYS A 55 9.72 17.96 32.12
CA LYS A 55 8.76 18.35 31.10
C LYS A 55 8.68 17.15 30.17
N ASP A 56 7.55 16.46 30.24
CA ASP A 56 7.31 15.24 29.49
C ASP A 56 7.31 15.59 28.00
N GLN A 57 8.50 15.48 27.38
CA GLN A 57 8.74 15.83 25.98
C GLN A 57 8.20 14.71 25.10
N LYS A 58 6.86 14.56 25.10
CA LYS A 58 6.12 13.59 24.30
C LYS A 58 6.73 13.57 22.88
N PRO A 59 7.29 12.43 22.44
CA PRO A 59 8.28 12.43 21.37
C PRO A 59 7.69 12.99 20.07
N LYS A 60 8.31 14.04 19.52
CA LYS A 60 7.85 14.76 18.30
C LYS A 60 7.46 13.81 17.15
N THR A 61 8.16 12.67 17.07
CA THR A 61 7.97 11.56 16.13
C THR A 61 6.54 10.98 16.12
N GLU A 62 5.85 10.93 17.25
CA GLU A 62 4.49 10.37 17.34
C GLU A 62 3.47 11.28 16.64
N ASN A 63 3.47 12.58 16.98
CA ASN A 63 2.62 13.58 16.35
C ASN A 63 2.89 13.65 14.84
N GLN A 64 4.16 13.58 14.41
CA GLN A 64 4.51 13.54 12.99
C GLN A 64 3.88 12.36 12.24
N LYS A 65 3.93 11.14 12.81
CA LYS A 65 3.26 9.97 12.23
C LYS A 65 1.74 10.18 12.13
N PHE A 66 1.12 10.81 13.14
CA PHE A 66 -0.31 11.13 13.11
C PHE A 66 -0.66 12.11 11.96
N TYR A 67 0.08 13.21 11.80
CA TYR A 67 -0.15 14.16 10.69
C TYR A 67 0.05 13.51 9.31
N LEU A 68 1.06 12.64 9.17
CA LEU A 68 1.31 11.90 7.93
C LEU A 68 0.14 10.94 7.59
N GLN A 69 -0.29 10.12 8.55
CA GLN A 69 -1.31 9.10 8.33
C GLN A 69 -2.74 9.67 8.18
N TYR A 70 -3.13 10.64 9.01
CA TYR A 70 -4.52 11.09 9.10
C TYR A 70 -4.84 12.37 8.34
N ILE A 71 -3.83 13.11 7.87
CA ILE A 71 -4.02 14.35 7.10
C ILE A 71 -3.33 14.27 5.74
N LEU A 72 -2.03 14.01 5.68
CA LEU A 72 -1.30 14.01 4.39
C LEU A 72 -1.72 12.86 3.46
N LEU A 73 -1.78 11.63 3.97
CA LEU A 73 -2.13 10.43 3.20
C LEU A 73 -3.53 10.50 2.55
N PRO A 74 -4.64 10.79 3.27
CA PRO A 74 -5.95 10.94 2.64
C PRO A 74 -6.03 12.17 1.72
N LEU A 75 -5.27 13.24 2.00
CA LEU A 75 -5.17 14.39 1.08
C LEU A 75 -4.51 13.99 -0.25
N ILE A 76 -3.41 13.21 -0.22
CA ILE A 76 -2.75 12.70 -1.43
C ILE A 76 -3.70 11.81 -2.24
N PHE A 77 -4.43 10.90 -1.60
CA PHE A 77 -5.43 10.08 -2.29
C PHE A 77 -6.59 10.92 -2.85
N LEU A 78 -7.08 11.93 -2.12
CA LEU A 78 -8.10 12.84 -2.62
C LEU A 78 -7.60 13.66 -3.83
N THR A 79 -6.36 14.16 -3.81
CA THR A 79 -5.72 14.81 -4.95
C THR A 79 -5.63 13.88 -6.15
N ALA A 80 -5.18 12.63 -5.95
CA ALA A 80 -5.14 11.62 -7.01
C ALA A 80 -6.54 11.29 -7.57
N ALA A 81 -7.57 11.23 -6.71
CA ALA A 81 -8.95 11.01 -7.12
C ALA A 81 -9.51 12.18 -7.96
N LEU A 82 -9.27 13.41 -7.52
CA LEU A 82 -9.71 14.62 -8.22
C LEU A 82 -9.02 14.76 -9.59
N LEU A 83 -7.70 14.58 -9.66
CA LEU A 83 -6.95 14.65 -10.92
C LEU A 83 -7.28 13.47 -11.85
N GLY A 84 -7.47 12.26 -11.33
CA GLY A 84 -7.80 11.06 -12.13
C GLY A 84 -9.16 11.13 -12.83
N GLY A 85 -10.13 11.83 -12.24
CA GLY A 85 -11.44 12.11 -12.86
C GLY A 85 -11.46 13.31 -13.80
N LEU A 86 -10.40 14.12 -13.83
CA LEU A 86 -10.36 15.40 -14.54
C LEU A 86 -9.93 15.22 -16.01
N ARG A 87 -10.61 15.91 -16.93
CA ARG A 87 -10.26 16.02 -18.36
C ARG A 87 -10.34 17.48 -18.79
N LEU A 88 -9.66 17.82 -19.88
CA LEU A 88 -9.79 19.13 -20.55
C LEU A 88 -10.52 18.94 -21.89
N SER A 89 -11.58 19.72 -22.13
CA SER A 89 -12.25 19.74 -23.45
C SER A 89 -11.28 20.13 -24.56
N ALA A 90 -11.33 19.46 -25.70
CA ALA A 90 -10.50 19.78 -26.86
C ALA A 90 -10.86 21.12 -27.54
N THR A 91 -12.06 21.66 -27.30
CA THR A 91 -12.52 22.94 -27.86
C THR A 91 -11.98 24.12 -27.08
N ASP A 92 -12.33 24.21 -25.79
CA ASP A 92 -12.19 25.44 -25.00
C ASP A 92 -11.18 25.28 -23.84
N SER A 93 -10.52 24.13 -23.74
CA SER A 93 -9.75 23.73 -22.54
C SER A 93 -10.53 23.82 -21.23
N ALA A 94 -11.86 23.69 -21.30
CA ALA A 94 -12.71 23.67 -20.11
C ALA A 94 -12.45 22.41 -19.27
N LEU A 95 -12.35 22.58 -17.95
CA LEU A 95 -12.22 21.48 -17.00
C LEU A 95 -13.55 20.74 -16.86
N ILE A 96 -13.55 19.45 -17.22
CA ILE A 96 -14.72 18.57 -17.09
C ILE A 96 -14.35 17.36 -16.20
N PHE A 97 -15.28 16.96 -15.33
CA PHE A 97 -15.10 15.82 -14.43
C PHE A 97 -15.87 14.60 -14.97
N LEU A 98 -15.14 13.56 -15.36
CA LEU A 98 -15.71 12.38 -15.99
C LEU A 98 -16.10 11.33 -14.92
N LYS A 99 -17.37 10.94 -14.91
CA LYS A 99 -17.85 9.86 -14.03
C LYS A 99 -17.12 8.54 -14.35
N PRO A 100 -16.60 7.80 -13.35
CA PRO A 100 -15.99 6.51 -13.60
C PRO A 100 -17.03 5.48 -14.06
N PRO A 101 -16.72 4.63 -15.07
CA PRO A 101 -17.59 3.51 -15.43
C PRO A 101 -17.58 2.45 -14.32
N LEU A 102 -18.67 1.69 -14.20
CA LEU A 102 -18.89 0.74 -13.09
C LEU A 102 -17.76 -0.29 -12.93
N ILE A 103 -17.12 -0.67 -14.03
CA ILE A 103 -15.98 -1.60 -14.02
C ILE A 103 -14.75 -1.06 -13.26
N CYS A 104 -14.55 0.27 -13.18
CA CYS A 104 -13.50 0.87 -12.38
C CYS A 104 -13.72 0.68 -10.88
N LEU A 105 -14.98 0.64 -10.42
CA LEU A 105 -15.33 0.35 -9.03
C LEU A 105 -15.13 -1.14 -8.71
N ILE A 106 -15.37 -2.03 -9.68
CA ILE A 106 -15.04 -3.46 -9.57
C ILE A 106 -13.52 -3.63 -9.44
N PHE A 107 -12.73 -2.97 -10.30
CA PHE A 107 -11.26 -3.02 -10.23
C PHE A 107 -10.71 -2.43 -8.94
N ALA A 108 -11.27 -1.32 -8.46
CA ALA A 108 -10.91 -0.74 -7.16
C ALA A 108 -11.25 -1.68 -5.98
N THR A 109 -12.40 -2.37 -6.02
CA THR A 109 -12.76 -3.38 -5.03
C THR A 109 -11.77 -4.55 -5.01
N ILE A 110 -11.45 -5.12 -6.18
CA ILE A 110 -10.48 -6.23 -6.29
C ILE A 110 -9.09 -5.75 -5.82
N LEU A 111 -8.68 -4.54 -6.19
CA LEU A 111 -7.40 -3.97 -5.79
C LEU A 111 -7.28 -3.72 -4.28
N LEU A 112 -8.36 -3.30 -3.60
CA LEU A 112 -8.38 -3.25 -2.13
C LEU A 112 -8.19 -4.64 -1.52
N VAL A 113 -8.88 -5.67 -2.04
CA VAL A 113 -8.71 -7.06 -1.58
C VAL A 113 -7.27 -7.54 -1.81
N LEU A 114 -6.62 -7.16 -2.92
CA LEU A 114 -5.20 -7.42 -3.16
C LEU A 114 -4.30 -6.73 -2.14
N PHE A 115 -4.59 -5.48 -1.74
CA PHE A 115 -3.81 -4.78 -0.71
C PHE A 115 -3.88 -5.45 0.66
N PHE A 116 -5.04 -5.97 1.06
CA PHE A 116 -5.17 -6.78 2.28
C PHE A 116 -4.47 -8.14 2.12
N ARG A 117 -4.71 -8.87 1.02
CA ARG A 117 -4.09 -10.18 0.74
C ARG A 117 -2.56 -10.11 0.69
N SER A 118 -1.98 -9.02 0.18
CA SER A 118 -0.53 -8.85 0.07
C SER A 118 0.13 -8.27 1.32
N GLY A 119 -0.64 -8.00 2.38
CA GLY A 119 -0.16 -7.32 3.59
C GLY A 119 0.32 -5.88 3.34
N LEU A 120 -0.15 -5.21 2.28
CA LEU A 120 0.05 -3.76 2.11
C LEU A 120 -0.89 -2.98 3.04
N LEU A 121 -2.05 -3.56 3.33
CA LEU A 121 -2.94 -3.22 4.43
C LEU A 121 -3.10 -4.46 5.34
N LYS A 122 -3.31 -4.24 6.63
CA LYS A 122 -3.65 -5.27 7.63
C LYS A 122 -4.83 -4.78 8.44
N LEU A 123 -5.81 -5.62 8.75
CA LEU A 123 -7.00 -5.19 9.48
C LEU A 123 -6.66 -4.88 10.95
N GLU A 124 -5.77 -5.67 11.53
CA GLU A 124 -5.38 -5.66 12.95
C GLU A 124 -4.68 -4.36 13.37
N GLY A 125 -3.97 -3.72 12.43
CA GLY A 125 -3.31 -2.42 12.65
C GLY A 125 -4.21 -1.21 12.39
N TRP A 126 -5.34 -1.40 11.71
CA TRP A 126 -6.23 -0.31 11.25
C TRP A 126 -7.57 -0.28 11.98
N PHE A 127 -8.04 -1.39 12.54
CA PHE A 127 -9.27 -1.46 13.32
C PHE A 127 -9.07 -2.25 14.61
N SER A 128 -9.51 -1.66 15.72
CA SER A 128 -9.50 -2.31 17.03
C SER A 128 -10.57 -1.68 17.93
N GLU A 129 -11.18 -2.48 18.80
CA GLU A 129 -12.07 -2.00 19.86
C GLU A 129 -11.32 -1.14 20.89
N SER A 130 -9.99 -1.31 21.01
CA SER A 130 -9.12 -0.46 21.84
C SER A 130 -8.94 0.97 21.28
N PHE A 131 -9.33 1.21 20.03
CA PHE A 131 -9.20 2.53 19.40
C PHE A 131 -10.46 3.36 19.62
N SER A 132 -10.28 4.66 19.89
CA SER A 132 -11.40 5.59 19.99
C SER A 132 -12.23 5.60 18.70
N MET A 133 -13.54 5.82 18.82
CA MET A 133 -14.47 5.84 17.69
C MET A 133 -13.97 6.77 16.57
N LEU A 134 -13.47 7.97 16.92
CA LEU A 134 -12.89 8.93 15.99
C LEU A 134 -11.68 8.37 15.21
N LYS A 135 -10.79 7.59 15.84
CA LYS A 135 -9.64 6.96 15.17
C LYS A 135 -10.11 5.88 14.19
N ASN A 136 -11.06 5.04 14.59
CA ASN A 136 -11.64 4.04 13.70
C ASN A 136 -12.38 4.70 12.51
N THR A 137 -13.17 5.76 12.73
CA THR A 137 -13.80 6.54 11.66
C THR A 137 -12.78 7.20 10.73
N ALA A 138 -11.66 7.72 11.25
CA ALA A 138 -10.60 8.28 10.43
C ALA A 138 -9.89 7.22 9.58
N ASN A 139 -9.69 6.00 10.12
CA ASN A 139 -9.17 4.86 9.36
C ASN A 139 -10.13 4.41 8.24
N VAL A 140 -11.46 4.40 8.47
CA VAL A 140 -12.46 4.22 7.40
C VAL A 140 -12.34 5.33 6.35
N GLY A 141 -12.17 6.59 6.77
CA GLY A 141 -11.98 7.73 5.88
C GLY A 141 -10.79 7.58 4.94
N ILE A 142 -9.65 7.10 5.46
CA ILE A 142 -8.46 6.83 4.64
C ILE A 142 -8.76 5.73 3.60
N LEU A 143 -9.35 4.60 4.02
CA LEU A 143 -9.72 3.52 3.08
C LEU A 143 -10.72 3.99 2.01
N LEU A 144 -11.65 4.88 2.38
CA LEU A 144 -12.61 5.47 1.44
C LEU A 144 -11.92 6.40 0.43
N THR A 145 -10.97 7.24 0.86
CA THR A 145 -10.17 8.04 -0.08
C THR A 145 -9.32 7.16 -1.01
N LEU A 146 -8.72 6.08 -0.49
CA LEU A 146 -7.98 5.11 -1.28
C LEU A 146 -8.87 4.38 -2.30
N PHE A 147 -10.11 4.03 -1.94
CA PHE A 147 -11.09 3.43 -2.87
C PHE A 147 -11.44 4.38 -4.02
N PHE A 148 -11.77 5.64 -3.72
CA PHE A 148 -12.09 6.64 -4.74
C PHE A 148 -10.87 6.96 -5.61
N ALA A 149 -9.68 7.07 -5.03
CA ALA A 149 -8.44 7.25 -5.79
C ALA A 149 -8.19 6.07 -6.73
N SER A 150 -8.29 4.82 -6.24
CA SER A 150 -8.12 3.61 -7.06
C SER A 150 -9.12 3.58 -8.22
N THR A 151 -10.39 3.89 -7.94
CA THR A 151 -11.46 4.00 -8.96
C THR A 151 -11.11 5.03 -10.04
N GLN A 152 -10.60 6.19 -9.64
CA GLN A 152 -10.26 7.28 -10.57
C GLN A 152 -8.95 7.06 -11.32
N ILE A 153 -8.02 6.26 -10.79
CA ILE A 153 -6.84 5.81 -11.55
C ILE A 153 -7.23 4.79 -12.62
N PHE A 154 -8.16 3.87 -12.37
CA PHE A 154 -8.70 3.04 -13.45
C PHE A 154 -9.48 3.87 -14.49
N ASN A 155 -10.27 4.87 -14.06
CA ASN A 155 -10.93 5.82 -14.96
C ASN A 155 -9.93 6.62 -15.83
N SER A 156 -8.78 6.97 -15.26
CA SER A 156 -7.66 7.62 -15.95
C SER A 156 -6.99 6.70 -16.98
N LEU A 157 -6.64 5.47 -16.58
CA LEU A 157 -5.83 4.55 -17.39
C LEU A 157 -6.62 3.80 -18.48
N LEU A 158 -7.92 3.59 -18.30
CA LEU A 158 -8.78 3.01 -19.35
C LEU A 158 -9.10 4.07 -20.43
N PRO A 159 -9.08 3.73 -21.73
CA PRO A 159 -9.70 4.54 -22.77
C PRO A 159 -11.20 4.75 -22.46
N GLU A 160 -11.74 5.91 -22.79
CA GLU A 160 -13.08 6.30 -22.34
C GLU A 160 -14.24 5.56 -23.04
N THR A 161 -14.03 5.04 -24.25
CA THR A 161 -15.05 4.42 -25.12
C THR A 161 -14.46 3.34 -26.05
N GLY A 162 -15.32 2.70 -26.84
CA GLY A 162 -14.95 1.87 -27.98
C GLY A 162 -14.33 0.51 -27.64
N LEU A 163 -13.77 -0.14 -28.65
CA LEU A 163 -13.03 -1.40 -28.49
C LEU A 163 -11.79 -1.27 -27.57
N PRO A 164 -11.01 -0.17 -27.57
CA PRO A 164 -9.84 -0.05 -26.69
C PRO A 164 -10.18 -0.06 -25.20
N PHE A 165 -11.33 0.51 -24.79
CA PHE A 165 -11.84 0.38 -23.42
C PHE A 165 -11.98 -1.08 -23.01
N TRP A 166 -12.65 -1.91 -23.82
CA TRP A 166 -12.89 -3.32 -23.52
C TRP A 166 -11.60 -4.15 -23.51
N VAL A 167 -10.66 -3.89 -24.43
CA VAL A 167 -9.36 -4.58 -24.44
C VAL A 167 -8.55 -4.26 -23.18
N PHE A 168 -8.42 -2.98 -22.83
CA PHE A 168 -7.68 -2.57 -21.63
C PHE A 168 -8.37 -3.08 -20.36
N ALA A 169 -9.70 -3.00 -20.29
CA ALA A 169 -10.48 -3.52 -19.17
C ALA A 169 -10.33 -5.04 -19.03
N PHE A 170 -10.34 -5.80 -20.12
CA PHE A 170 -10.07 -7.24 -20.07
C PHE A 170 -8.66 -7.53 -19.56
N CYS A 171 -7.63 -6.84 -20.06
CA CYS A 171 -6.26 -6.99 -19.59
C CYS A 171 -6.12 -6.64 -18.10
N PHE A 172 -6.71 -5.53 -17.63
CA PHE A 172 -6.71 -5.15 -16.22
C PHE A 172 -7.44 -6.18 -15.35
N PHE A 173 -8.64 -6.61 -15.76
CA PHE A 173 -9.41 -7.63 -15.03
C PHE A 173 -8.62 -8.94 -14.93
N TRP A 174 -8.07 -9.42 -16.05
CA TRP A 174 -7.26 -10.63 -16.10
C TRP A 174 -6.02 -10.54 -15.20
N THR A 175 -5.31 -9.41 -15.20
CA THR A 175 -4.15 -9.19 -14.32
C THR A 175 -4.55 -9.16 -12.84
N LEU A 176 -5.58 -8.40 -12.47
CA LEU A 176 -6.07 -8.31 -11.09
C LEU A 176 -6.62 -9.65 -10.58
N TRP A 177 -7.32 -10.40 -11.45
CA TRP A 177 -7.89 -11.71 -11.14
C TRP A 177 -6.81 -12.76 -10.92
N ASN A 178 -5.81 -12.88 -11.82
CA ASN A 178 -4.69 -13.79 -11.59
C ASN A 178 -3.90 -13.41 -10.34
N ASN A 179 -3.70 -12.10 -10.08
CA ASN A 179 -3.03 -11.63 -8.88
C ASN A 179 -3.79 -11.98 -7.58
N LEU A 180 -5.09 -12.26 -7.64
CA LEU A 180 -5.91 -12.66 -6.49
C LEU A 180 -5.62 -14.09 -6.01
N PHE A 181 -4.94 -14.91 -6.81
CA PHE A 181 -4.57 -16.29 -6.47
C PHE A 181 -3.07 -16.47 -6.18
N VAL A 182 -2.23 -15.52 -6.55
CA VAL A 182 -0.79 -15.52 -6.27
C VAL A 182 -0.51 -15.00 -4.85
N GLU A 183 0.60 -15.44 -4.24
CA GLU A 183 1.13 -14.89 -3.00
C GLU A 183 2.10 -13.73 -3.31
N PHE A 184 1.69 -12.50 -2.97
CA PHE A 184 2.52 -11.31 -3.15
C PHE A 184 2.89 -10.66 -1.83
N GLN A 185 4.16 -10.32 -1.68
CA GLN A 185 4.60 -9.32 -0.69
C GLN A 185 4.20 -7.93 -1.20
N GLY A 186 3.64 -7.05 -0.35
CA GLY A 186 3.13 -5.73 -0.77
C GLY A 186 4.09 -4.87 -1.61
N LYS A 187 5.42 -4.96 -1.37
CA LYS A 187 6.43 -4.29 -2.22
C LYS A 187 6.43 -4.79 -3.68
N ARG A 188 6.28 -6.11 -3.90
CA ARG A 188 6.17 -6.71 -5.24
C ARG A 188 4.84 -6.36 -5.91
N LEU A 189 3.75 -6.30 -5.14
CA LEU A 189 2.46 -5.83 -5.66
C LEU A 189 2.55 -4.38 -6.14
N LEU A 190 3.16 -3.47 -5.35
CA LEU A 190 3.32 -2.07 -5.74
C LEU A 190 4.22 -1.90 -6.98
N GLN A 191 5.30 -2.68 -7.09
CA GLN A 191 6.14 -2.72 -8.29
C GLN A 191 5.37 -3.23 -9.52
N SER A 192 4.61 -4.32 -9.39
CA SER A 192 3.77 -4.86 -10.46
C SER A 192 2.70 -3.85 -10.91
N LEU A 193 1.99 -3.25 -9.95
CA LEU A 193 0.95 -2.26 -10.21
C LEU A 193 1.51 -1.02 -10.90
N GLY A 194 2.64 -0.49 -10.42
CA GLY A 194 3.34 0.64 -11.05
C GLY A 194 3.75 0.36 -12.50
N SER A 195 4.28 -0.85 -12.78
CA SER A 195 4.64 -1.27 -14.13
C SER A 195 3.43 -1.38 -15.06
N VAL A 196 2.32 -1.98 -14.58
CA VAL A 196 1.09 -2.13 -15.36
C VAL A 196 0.42 -0.77 -15.60
N PHE A 197 0.43 0.12 -14.59
CA PHE A 197 -0.11 1.47 -14.72
C PHE A 197 0.71 2.34 -15.68
N ALA A 198 2.05 2.26 -15.62
CA ALA A 198 2.92 2.95 -16.58
C ALA A 198 2.71 2.44 -18.01
N LEU A 199 2.60 1.11 -18.20
CA LEU A 199 2.32 0.52 -19.51
C LEU A 199 0.95 0.95 -20.05
N ALA A 200 -0.10 0.94 -19.23
CA ALA A 200 -1.43 1.41 -19.62
C ALA A 200 -1.44 2.91 -19.96
N PHE A 201 -0.78 3.74 -19.16
CA PHE A 201 -0.64 5.18 -19.41
C PHE A 201 0.06 5.45 -20.75
N VAL A 202 1.21 4.82 -21.00
CA VAL A 202 1.93 4.92 -22.28
C VAL A 202 1.07 4.44 -23.45
N SER A 203 0.36 3.32 -23.28
CA SER A 203 -0.48 2.76 -24.34
C SER A 203 -1.68 3.66 -24.68
N LYS A 204 -2.29 4.30 -23.67
CA LYS A 204 -3.39 5.27 -23.88
C LYS A 204 -2.89 6.61 -24.44
N TYR A 205 -1.84 7.19 -23.86
CA TYR A 205 -1.43 8.58 -24.15
C TYR A 205 -0.38 8.74 -25.24
N LEU A 206 0.37 7.70 -25.60
CA LEU A 206 1.33 7.73 -26.70
C LEU A 206 0.83 6.89 -27.88
N ILE A 207 0.45 5.62 -27.67
CA ILE A 207 0.08 4.72 -28.78
C ILE A 207 -1.31 5.06 -29.35
N LEU A 208 -2.34 5.19 -28.51
CA LEU A 208 -3.69 5.57 -28.97
C LEU A 208 -3.74 7.00 -29.55
N ALA A 209 -2.96 7.93 -29.00
CA ALA A 209 -2.83 9.28 -29.53
C ALA A 209 -2.18 9.28 -30.93
N TYR A 210 -1.13 8.49 -31.14
CA TYR A 210 -0.51 8.30 -32.46
C TYR A 210 -1.50 7.72 -33.49
N LEU A 211 -2.33 6.75 -33.08
CA LEU A 211 -3.32 6.12 -33.96
C LEU A 211 -4.53 7.00 -34.32
N THR A 212 -4.70 8.17 -33.67
CA THR A 212 -5.89 9.05 -33.84
C THR A 212 -5.56 10.49 -34.25
N ALA A 213 -4.28 10.77 -34.52
CA ALA A 213 -3.78 12.08 -34.94
C ALA A 213 -4.26 12.47 -36.36
N PRO A 214 -4.76 13.70 -36.57
CA PRO A 214 -5.23 14.16 -37.88
C PRO A 214 -4.08 14.49 -38.85
N THR A 215 -4.38 14.40 -40.14
CA THR A 215 -3.44 14.58 -41.26
C THR A 215 -3.15 16.06 -41.59
N SER A 216 -2.22 16.68 -40.85
CA SER A 216 -1.60 17.95 -41.25
C SER A 216 -0.08 17.93 -41.08
N GLU A 217 0.60 17.66 -42.18
CA GLU A 217 2.04 17.87 -42.44
C GLU A 217 3.06 17.34 -41.42
N SER A 218 3.35 16.05 -41.63
CA SER A 218 4.72 15.49 -41.64
C SER A 218 5.47 15.25 -40.32
N TRP A 219 5.57 13.94 -40.04
CA TRP A 219 6.79 13.26 -40.49
C TRP A 219 6.42 12.03 -41.36
N TRP A 220 7.04 11.80 -42.51
CA TRP A 220 7.02 12.74 -43.64
C TRP A 220 6.02 12.34 -44.76
N ARG A 221 5.24 11.30 -44.51
CA ARG A 221 4.11 10.81 -45.29
C ARG A 221 3.15 10.27 -44.23
N GLY A 222 1.90 10.73 -44.18
CA GLY A 222 0.94 10.38 -43.12
C GLY A 222 0.39 8.95 -43.21
N ILE A 223 1.26 7.98 -43.52
CA ILE A 223 1.00 6.81 -44.37
C ILE A 223 0.54 7.28 -45.77
N LEU A 224 1.26 6.91 -46.83
CA LEU A 224 1.05 7.53 -48.15
C LEU A 224 -0.28 7.13 -48.82
N GLU A 225 -0.88 6.01 -48.39
CA GLU A 225 -1.94 5.30 -49.10
C GLU A 225 -3.04 4.78 -48.15
N ASN A 226 -3.47 5.62 -47.17
CA ASN A 226 -4.36 5.23 -46.06
C ASN A 226 -5.65 4.47 -46.47
N PRO A 227 -5.85 3.23 -45.97
CA PRO A 227 -7.15 2.56 -45.97
C PRO A 227 -7.68 2.29 -44.55
N THR A 228 -6.86 2.49 -43.51
CA THR A 228 -7.12 1.97 -42.15
C THR A 228 -7.30 3.06 -41.10
N GLN A 229 -6.79 4.28 -41.29
CA GLN A 229 -6.98 5.37 -40.31
C GLN A 229 -8.46 5.78 -40.16
N GLU A 230 -9.21 5.88 -41.27
CA GLU A 230 -10.65 6.15 -41.20
C GLU A 230 -11.40 4.98 -40.53
N PHE A 231 -11.08 3.74 -40.92
CA PHE A 231 -11.64 2.53 -40.30
C PHE A 231 -11.39 2.50 -38.78
N PHE A 232 -10.17 2.76 -38.31
CA PHE A 232 -9.85 2.77 -36.89
C PHE A 232 -10.47 3.97 -36.15
N THR A 233 -10.56 5.14 -36.78
CA THR A 233 -11.25 6.30 -36.17
C THR A 233 -12.74 6.01 -35.97
N LEU A 234 -13.39 5.40 -36.98
CA LEU A 234 -14.79 4.99 -36.93
C LEU A 234 -15.06 3.80 -35.98
N LEU A 235 -14.12 2.85 -35.90
CA LEU A 235 -14.21 1.66 -35.04
C LEU A 235 -13.97 1.95 -33.55
N PHE A 236 -13.15 2.96 -33.25
CA PHE A 236 -12.74 3.25 -31.86
C PHE A 236 -13.56 4.35 -31.20
N ASP A 237 -14.17 5.28 -31.94
CA ASP A 237 -15.07 6.35 -31.42
C ASP A 237 -14.53 7.04 -30.14
N LEU A 238 -13.25 7.41 -30.18
CA LEU A 238 -12.51 7.93 -29.02
C LEU A 238 -12.76 9.44 -28.84
N PRO A 239 -13.29 9.90 -27.69
CA PRO A 239 -13.47 11.32 -27.43
C PRO A 239 -12.13 12.04 -27.38
N ARG A 240 -12.00 13.11 -28.16
CA ARG A 240 -10.80 13.96 -28.18
C ARG A 240 -10.80 14.90 -26.98
N PHE A 241 -9.77 14.79 -26.14
CA PHE A 241 -9.47 15.72 -25.05
C PHE A 241 -8.23 16.55 -25.38
N ALA A 242 -8.10 17.75 -24.82
CA ALA A 242 -6.89 18.56 -25.00
C ALA A 242 -5.67 17.88 -24.35
N ALA A 243 -4.49 18.05 -24.96
CA ALA A 243 -3.24 17.36 -24.55
C ALA A 243 -2.86 17.58 -23.07
N GLY A 244 -3.26 18.71 -22.47
CA GLY A 244 -3.13 18.97 -21.02
C GLY A 244 -3.67 17.84 -20.13
N THR A 245 -4.66 17.10 -20.62
CA THR A 245 -5.27 15.94 -19.94
C THR A 245 -4.25 14.84 -19.61
N GLY A 246 -3.29 14.58 -20.50
CA GLY A 246 -2.24 13.58 -20.25
C GLY A 246 -1.34 13.95 -19.07
N TYR A 247 -0.97 15.23 -18.95
CA TYR A 247 -0.16 15.75 -17.85
C TYR A 247 -0.90 15.69 -16.50
N ILE A 248 -2.18 16.07 -16.49
CA ILE A 248 -3.06 15.98 -15.29
C ILE A 248 -3.10 14.53 -14.77
N GLN A 249 -3.25 13.57 -15.69
CA GLN A 249 -3.33 12.14 -15.34
C GLN A 249 -1.99 11.52 -14.96
N PHE A 250 -0.88 11.96 -15.58
CA PHE A 250 0.46 11.59 -15.15
C PHE A 250 0.71 11.93 -13.68
N PHE A 251 0.34 13.16 -13.26
CA PHE A 251 0.41 13.55 -11.86
C PHE A 251 -0.58 12.77 -10.97
N ALA A 252 -1.79 12.46 -11.45
CA ALA A 252 -2.73 11.61 -10.71
C ALA A 252 -2.12 10.23 -10.36
N VAL A 253 -1.51 9.56 -11.35
CA VAL A 253 -0.83 8.27 -11.16
C VAL A 253 0.36 8.38 -10.21
N ILE A 254 1.17 9.45 -10.31
CA ILE A 254 2.28 9.71 -9.38
C ILE A 254 1.77 9.90 -7.95
N PHE A 255 0.77 10.75 -7.72
CA PHE A 255 0.21 10.96 -6.38
C PHE A 255 -0.40 9.68 -5.81
N TYR A 256 -1.06 8.86 -6.63
CA TYR A 256 -1.59 7.57 -6.19
C TYR A 256 -0.49 6.60 -5.76
N LEU A 257 0.55 6.41 -6.58
CA LEU A 257 1.68 5.53 -6.26
C LEU A 257 2.49 6.04 -5.06
N LEU A 258 2.63 7.36 -4.91
CA LEU A 258 3.22 7.99 -3.72
C LEU A 258 2.37 7.73 -2.47
N GLY A 259 1.04 7.85 -2.57
CA GLY A 259 0.12 7.52 -1.48
C GLY A 259 0.22 6.06 -1.06
N LEU A 260 0.29 5.12 -2.01
CA LEU A 260 0.51 3.70 -1.73
C LEU A 260 1.88 3.43 -1.10
N PHE A 261 2.94 4.14 -1.51
CA PHE A 261 4.27 4.05 -0.92
C PHE A 261 4.33 4.62 0.51
N LEU A 262 3.51 5.64 0.80
CA LEU A 262 3.37 6.26 2.12
C LEU A 262 2.38 5.54 3.06
N LEU A 263 1.74 4.45 2.62
CA LEU A 263 0.97 3.60 3.52
C LEU A 263 1.89 3.09 4.65
N PRO A 264 1.47 3.18 5.93
CA PRO A 264 2.31 2.76 7.05
C PRO A 264 2.68 1.28 6.89
N PRO A 265 3.97 0.95 6.78
CA PRO A 265 4.39 -0.44 6.60
C PRO A 265 4.05 -1.26 7.83
N VAL A 266 3.75 -2.54 7.62
CA VAL A 266 3.58 -3.50 8.71
C VAL A 266 4.81 -3.48 9.61
N SER A 267 4.64 -3.00 10.85
CA SER A 267 5.62 -3.19 11.92
C SER A 267 5.90 -4.69 12.05
N ALA A 268 7.16 -5.10 11.88
CA ALA A 268 7.58 -6.49 12.02
C ALA A 268 7.74 -6.84 13.50
N GLY A 269 6.60 -6.98 14.18
CA GLY A 269 6.48 -7.49 15.54
C GLY A 269 5.02 -7.93 15.78
N GLU A 270 4.74 -9.12 16.29
CA GLU A 270 5.66 -10.23 16.64
C GLU A 270 5.72 -11.32 15.53
N LYS A 271 6.43 -12.43 15.81
CA LYS A 271 6.48 -13.64 14.99
C LYS A 271 5.62 -14.73 15.62
#